data_AF-A0A9E4WYB6-F1
#
_entry.id   AF-A0A9E4WYB6-F1
#
_cell.length_a   1.000
_cell.length_b   1.000
_cell.length_c   1.000
_cell.angle_alpha   90.00
_cell.angle_beta   90.00
_cell.angle_gamma   90.00
#
_symmetry.space_group_name_H-M   'P 1'
#
loop_
_entity.id
_entity.type
_entity.pdbx_description
1 polymer ?
#
loop_
_entity_poly.entity_id
_entity_poly.type
_entity_poly.pdbx_seq_one_letter_code
_entity_poly.pdbx_strand_id
1 'polypeptide(L)' 'NIGDQNYELPVDLDLSNYGSVVIWCVPFRVPFNAAPLSAP' A
#
# COMPACT_ATOMS: atom_id res chain seq x y z
N ASN A 1 10.14 5.73 6.44
CA ASN A 1 9.52 6.00 5.14
C ASN A 1 9.29 7.50 5.10
N ILE A 2 10.26 8.24 4.57
CA ILE A 2 10.22 9.71 4.48
C ILE A 2 10.22 10.01 2.99
N GLY A 3 9.12 10.54 2.48
CA GLY A 3 8.90 10.77 1.07
C GLY A 3 7.42 10.87 0.77
N ASP A 4 7.09 11.52 -0.33
CA ASP A 4 5.71 11.68 -0.76
C ASP A 4 5.17 10.38 -1.34
N GLN A 5 3.85 10.25 -1.26
CA GLN A 5 3.14 9.17 -1.91
C GLN A 5 3.30 9.29 -3.43
N ASN A 6 3.80 8.24 -4.08
CA ASN A 6 4.12 8.28 -5.52
C ASN A 6 2.92 8.08 -6.46
N TYR A 7 1.72 7.90 -5.91
CA TYR A 7 0.52 7.55 -6.67
C TYR A 7 -0.73 7.95 -5.92
N GLU A 8 -1.73 8.44 -6.65
CA GLU A 8 -3.04 8.77 -6.10
C GLU A 8 -3.81 7.50 -5.78
N LEU A 9 -4.57 7.54 -4.68
CA LEU A 9 -5.55 6.51 -4.39
C LEU A 9 -6.90 6.94 -4.96
N PRO A 10 -7.69 6.01 -5.52
CA PRO A 10 -9.07 6.30 -5.89
C PRO A 10 -9.86 6.88 -4.71
N VAL A 11 -10.69 7.89 -4.98
CA VAL A 11 -11.49 8.57 -3.95
C VAL A 11 -12.55 7.67 -3.32
N ASP A 12 -12.94 6.62 -4.03
CA ASP A 12 -13.91 5.59 -3.64
C ASP A 12 -13.24 4.31 -3.11
N LEU A 13 -11.94 4.36 -2.79
CA LEU A 13 -11.23 3.24 -2.20
C LEU A 13 -11.75 2.94 -0.80
N ASP A 14 -12.50 1.85 -0.69
CA ASP A 14 -12.94 1.30 0.59
C ASP A 14 -11.89 0.32 1.16
N LEU A 15 -11.16 0.79 2.18
CA LEU A 15 -10.11 0.04 2.87
C LEU A 15 -10.63 -1.20 3.60
N SER A 16 -11.93 -1.29 3.91
CA SER A 16 -12.50 -2.46 4.58
C SER A 16 -12.45 -3.73 3.72
N ASN A 17 -12.30 -3.57 2.40
CA ASN A 17 -12.14 -4.68 1.47
C ASN A 17 -10.72 -5.27 1.47
N TYR A 18 -9.77 -4.69 2.22
CA TYR A 18 -8.36 -5.06 2.19
C TYR A 18 -7.82 -5.34 3.61
N GLY A 19 -6.86 -6.25 3.72
CA GLY A 19 -6.24 -6.62 5.00
C GLY A 19 -4.84 -6.04 5.24
N SER A 20 -4.16 -5.55 4.20
CA SER A 20 -2.79 -5.07 4.29
C SER A 20 -2.40 -4.15 3.14
N VAL A 21 -1.34 -3.37 3.36
CA VAL A 21 -0.64 -2.61 2.32
C VAL A 21 0.68 -3.30 2.01
N VAL A 22 1.01 -3.43 0.73
CA VAL A 22 2.26 -4.03 0.25
C VAL A 22 3.07 -3.00 -0.52
N ILE A 23 4.35 -2.85 -0.18
CA ILE A 23 5.31 -2.06 -0.95
C ILE A 23 5.90 -2.95 -2.05
N TRP A 24 5.75 -2.54 -3.30
CA TRP A 24 6.30 -3.25 -4.46
C TRP A 24 7.68 -2.71 -4.86
N CYS A 25 8.64 -3.61 -5.08
CA CYS A 25 9.95 -3.23 -5.63
C CYS A 25 9.97 -3.43 -7.15
N VAL A 26 9.90 -2.33 -7.90
CA VAL A 26 9.86 -2.35 -9.37
C VAL A 26 11.11 -3.01 -10.00
N PRO A 27 12.35 -2.69 -9.59
CA PRO A 27 13.55 -3.29 -10.19
C PRO A 27 13.59 -4.81 -10.14
N PHE A 28 13.12 -5.40 -9.03
CA PHE A 28 13.17 -6.85 -8.80
C PHE A 28 11.84 -7.56 -9.05
N ARG A 29 10.75 -6.81 -9.26
CA ARG A 29 9.39 -7.34 -9.48
C ARG A 29 8.93 -8.27 -8.33
N VAL A 30 9.14 -7.84 -7.09
CA VAL A 30 8.77 -8.59 -5.88
C VAL A 30 8.09 -7.70 -4.84
N PRO A 31 7.28 -8.28 -3.93
CA PRO A 31 6.85 -7.58 -2.73
C PRO A 31 8.06 -7.35 -1.81
N PHE A 32 8.31 -6.09 -1.46
CA PHE A 32 9.43 -5.68 -0.60
C PHE A 32 9.09 -5.74 0.88
N ASN A 33 7.90 -5.25 1.24
CA ASN A 33 7.42 -5.23 2.63
C ASN A 33 5.89 -5.22 2.64
N ALA A 34 5.28 -5.69 3.74
CA ALA A 34 3.84 -5.67 3.95
C ALA A 34 3.54 -5.22 5.38
N ALA A 35 2.49 -4.41 5.53
CA ALA A 35 1.97 -3.99 6.83
C ALA A 35 0.47 -4.28 6.90
N PRO A 36 -0.04 -4.88 7.99
CA PRO A 36 -1.48 -5.09 8.16
C PRO A 36 -2.19 -3.73 8.25
N LEU A 37 -3.39 -3.65 7.68
CA LEU A 37 -4.29 -2.54 7.93
C LEU A 37 -4.95 -2.78 9.30
N SER A 38 -4.76 -1.86 10.24
CA SER A 38 -5.54 -1.84 11.46
C SER A 38 -6.93 -1.29 11.15
N ALA A 39 -7.96 -1.80 11.83
CA ALA A 39 -9.25 -1.11 11.85
C ALA A 39 -9.04 0.36 12.29
N PRO A 40 -9.78 1.32 11.70
CA PRO A 40 -9.67 2.73 12.05
C PRO A 40 -9.97 2.99 13.54
#